data_AF-A0A520S9K6-F1
#
_entry.id   AF-A0A520S9K6-F1
#
_cell.length_a   1.000
_cell.length_b   1.000
_cell.length_c   1.000
_cell.angle_alpha   90.00
_cell.angle_beta   90.00
_cell.angle_gamma   90.00
#
_symmetry.space_group_name_H-M   'P 1'
#
loop_
_entity.id
_entity.type
_entity.pdbx_description
1 polymer ?
#
loop_
_entity_poly.entity_id
_entity_poly.type
_entity_poly.pdbx_seq_one_letter_code
_entity_poly.pdbx_strand_id
1 'polypeptide(L)'
;MIEELYRAMDDWLVDQNSDIRASETQGLLAGLMAANINVRPDEYVARLTEYADLQPGCLVQVADSLDTLLSNLHESWSGIGLDFEMLLPEDDELIEERADALGAWCEAFLAGLGLSGELSKDKKLSADVRQAL
;
A
#
# COMPACT_ATOMS: atom_id res chain seq x y z
N MET A 1 11.76 11.87 -4.94
CA MET A 1 12.08 11.28 -3.61
C MET A 1 10.79 10.70 -3.03
N ILE A 2 10.81 9.81 -2.03
CA ILE A 2 9.56 9.19 -1.51
C ILE A 2 8.57 10.24 -0.99
N GLU A 3 9.08 11.36 -0.49
CA GLU A 3 8.32 12.54 -0.05
C GLU A 3 7.47 13.15 -1.19
N GLU A 4 8.09 13.37 -2.36
CA GLU A 4 7.39 13.86 -3.55
C GLU A 4 6.33 12.86 -4.03
N LEU A 5 6.61 11.56 -3.89
CA LEU A 5 5.66 10.50 -4.21
C LEU A 5 4.48 10.50 -3.23
N TYR A 6 4.72 10.71 -1.94
CA TYR A 6 3.67 10.84 -0.92
C TYR A 6 2.74 11.99 -1.31
N ARG A 7 3.29 13.20 -1.47
CA ARG A 7 2.50 14.40 -1.78
C ARG A 7 1.70 14.24 -3.07
N ALA A 8 2.34 13.75 -4.14
CA ALA A 8 1.65 13.56 -5.43
C ALA A 8 0.47 12.57 -5.35
N MET A 9 0.63 11.48 -4.59
CA MET A 9 -0.45 10.51 -4.39
C MET A 9 -1.55 11.06 -3.48
N ASP A 10 -1.19 11.72 -2.38
CA ASP A 10 -2.13 12.25 -1.38
C ASP A 10 -2.98 13.38 -1.99
N ASP A 11 -2.36 14.32 -2.70
CA ASP A 11 -3.05 15.40 -3.41
C ASP A 11 -4.03 14.84 -4.45
N TRP A 12 -3.60 13.81 -5.20
CA TRP A 12 -4.47 13.17 -6.19
C TRP A 12 -5.65 12.45 -5.53
N LEU A 13 -5.45 11.75 -4.41
CA LEU A 13 -6.53 11.10 -3.66
C LEU A 13 -7.55 12.13 -3.14
N VAL A 14 -7.07 13.27 -2.65
CA VAL A 14 -7.91 14.40 -2.24
C VAL A 14 -8.73 14.93 -3.43
N ASP A 15 -8.11 15.10 -4.61
CA ASP A 15 -8.80 15.53 -5.83
C ASP A 15 -9.89 14.54 -6.29
N GLN A 16 -9.75 13.25 -5.95
CA GLN A 16 -10.77 12.23 -6.21
C GLN A 16 -11.87 12.18 -5.13
N ASN A 17 -11.81 13.01 -4.07
CA ASN A 17 -12.62 12.88 -2.85
C ASN A 17 -12.51 11.49 -2.21
N SER A 18 -11.32 10.87 -2.24
CA SER A 18 -11.10 9.61 -1.54
C SER A 18 -10.88 9.86 -0.05
N ASP A 19 -11.38 8.96 0.79
CA ASP A 19 -11.22 9.02 2.25
C ASP A 19 -9.90 8.37 2.72
N ILE A 20 -9.12 7.79 1.80
CA ILE A 20 -7.84 7.13 2.13
C ILE A 20 -6.64 8.05 1.90
N ARG A 21 -5.53 7.74 2.57
CA ARG A 21 -4.25 8.44 2.38
C ARG A 21 -3.29 7.71 1.44
N ALA A 22 -2.26 8.42 0.98
CA ALA A 22 -1.14 7.82 0.25
C ALA A 22 -0.51 6.63 1.00
N SER A 23 -0.39 6.72 2.33
CA SER A 23 0.10 5.63 3.18
C SER A 23 -0.71 4.35 3.05
N GLU A 24 -2.04 4.45 3.01
CA GLU A 24 -2.90 3.29 2.85
C GLU A 24 -2.76 2.65 1.47
N THR A 25 -2.53 3.48 0.43
CA THR A 25 -2.25 2.96 -0.92
C THR A 25 -1.01 2.08 -0.92
N GLN A 26 0.10 2.51 -0.30
CA GLN A 26 1.28 1.66 -0.18
C GLN A 26 1.00 0.41 0.68
N GLY A 27 0.32 0.58 1.83
CA GLY A 27 -0.01 -0.52 2.73
C GLY A 27 -0.77 -1.62 1.99
N LEU A 28 -1.87 -1.27 1.30
CA LEU A 28 -2.69 -2.18 0.53
C LEU A 28 -1.87 -2.96 -0.51
N LEU A 29 -1.06 -2.25 -1.32
CA LEU A 29 -0.23 -2.87 -2.35
C LEU A 29 0.86 -3.77 -1.76
N ALA A 30 1.51 -3.33 -0.69
CA ALA A 30 2.51 -4.11 0.03
C ALA A 30 1.91 -5.41 0.60
N GLY A 31 0.69 -5.35 1.13
CA GLY A 31 -0.06 -6.51 1.62
C GLY A 31 -0.41 -7.51 0.51
N LEU A 32 -0.89 -7.03 -0.63
CA LEU A 32 -1.13 -7.87 -1.82
C LEU A 32 0.17 -8.55 -2.28
N MET A 33 1.28 -7.80 -2.32
CA MET A 33 2.59 -8.32 -2.74
C MET A 33 3.23 -9.29 -1.73
N ALA A 34 2.93 -9.15 -0.43
CA ALA A 34 3.40 -10.07 0.58
C ALA A 34 2.83 -11.50 0.40
N ALA A 35 1.64 -11.61 -0.20
CA ALA A 35 1.04 -12.89 -0.55
C ALA A 35 1.51 -13.43 -1.92
N ASN A 36 1.66 -12.54 -2.89
CA ASN A 36 2.15 -12.85 -4.23
C ASN A 36 2.99 -11.70 -4.78
N ILE A 37 4.30 -11.88 -4.87
CA ILE A 37 5.23 -10.83 -5.33
C ILE A 37 4.94 -10.32 -6.75
N ASN A 38 4.26 -11.14 -7.57
CA ASN A 38 3.88 -10.80 -8.94
C ASN A 38 2.37 -10.51 -9.03
N VAL A 39 1.88 -9.56 -8.22
CA VAL A 39 0.49 -9.07 -8.32
C VAL A 39 0.29 -8.53 -9.73
N ARG A 40 -0.76 -9.00 -10.41
CA ARG A 40 -1.02 -8.56 -11.79
C ARG A 40 -1.61 -7.14 -11.80
N PRO A 41 -1.39 -6.36 -12.87
CA PRO A 41 -1.95 -5.02 -12.99
C PRO A 41 -3.47 -4.95 -12.85
N ASP A 42 -4.20 -5.85 -13.51
CA ASP A 42 -5.66 -5.92 -13.41
C ASP A 42 -6.14 -6.17 -11.97
N GLU A 43 -5.35 -6.93 -11.20
CA GLU A 43 -5.68 -7.29 -9.82
C GLU A 43 -5.48 -6.11 -8.88
N TYR A 44 -4.29 -5.48 -8.85
CA TYR A 44 -4.07 -4.37 -7.93
C TYR A 44 -4.96 -3.17 -8.28
N VAL A 45 -5.22 -2.90 -9.57
CA VAL A 45 -6.13 -1.82 -9.99
C VAL A 45 -7.53 -2.07 -9.45
N ALA A 46 -8.06 -3.28 -9.60
CA ALA A 46 -9.37 -3.63 -9.08
C ALA A 46 -9.44 -3.48 -7.54
N ARG A 47 -8.42 -3.98 -6.81
CA ARG A 47 -8.40 -3.89 -5.34
C ARG A 47 -8.23 -2.47 -4.83
N LEU A 48 -7.33 -1.68 -5.44
CA LEU A 48 -7.10 -0.30 -5.05
C LEU A 48 -8.33 0.56 -5.31
N THR A 49 -8.96 0.40 -6.48
CA THR A 49 -10.17 1.17 -6.81
C THR A 49 -11.34 0.79 -5.93
N GLU A 50 -11.51 -0.49 -5.58
CA GLU A 50 -12.50 -0.93 -4.60
C GLU A 50 -12.22 -0.39 -3.19
N TYR A 51 -10.96 -0.47 -2.73
CA TYR A 51 -10.56 -0.04 -1.38
C TYR A 51 -10.69 1.48 -1.19
N ALA A 52 -10.31 2.25 -2.20
CA ALA A 52 -10.30 3.72 -2.16
C ALA A 52 -11.61 4.36 -2.65
N ASP A 53 -12.63 3.56 -2.97
CA ASP A 53 -13.90 3.97 -3.60
C ASP A 53 -13.72 4.85 -4.86
N LEU A 54 -12.81 4.42 -5.74
CA LEU A 54 -12.42 5.15 -6.95
C LEU A 54 -13.05 4.56 -8.21
N GLN A 55 -13.24 5.42 -9.20
CA GLN A 55 -13.58 4.97 -10.55
C GLN A 55 -12.35 4.34 -11.23
N PRO A 56 -12.43 3.13 -11.81
CA PRO A 56 -11.24 2.45 -12.37
C PRO A 56 -10.42 3.25 -13.39
N GLY A 57 -11.06 4.17 -14.11
CA GLY A 57 -10.41 5.02 -15.11
C GLY A 57 -9.56 6.17 -14.55
N CYS A 58 -9.67 6.53 -13.26
CA CYS A 58 -8.93 7.68 -12.71
C CYS A 58 -7.46 7.36 -12.41
N LEU A 59 -7.11 6.09 -12.21
CA LEU A 59 -5.72 5.69 -11.89
C LEU A 59 -4.72 6.07 -13.00
N VAL A 60 -5.18 6.28 -14.24
CA VAL A 60 -4.32 6.75 -15.34
C VAL A 60 -3.66 8.10 -15.04
N GLN A 61 -4.28 8.92 -14.19
CA GLN A 61 -3.77 10.25 -13.80
C GLN A 61 -2.57 10.16 -12.85
N VAL A 62 -2.42 9.03 -12.16
CA VAL A 62 -1.39 8.78 -11.15
C VAL A 62 -0.53 7.55 -11.51
N ALA A 63 -0.58 7.10 -12.77
CA ALA A 63 0.06 5.87 -13.24
C ALA A 63 1.58 5.87 -12.97
N ASP A 64 2.28 6.97 -13.25
CA ASP A 64 3.73 7.08 -13.01
C ASP A 64 4.09 6.94 -11.51
N SER A 65 3.23 7.46 -10.62
CA SER A 65 3.41 7.35 -9.17
C SER A 65 3.14 5.92 -8.70
N LEU A 66 2.09 5.27 -9.21
CA LEU A 66 1.80 3.86 -8.93
C LEU A 66 2.92 2.94 -9.44
N ASP A 67 3.44 3.17 -10.65
CA ASP A 67 4.55 2.40 -11.22
C ASP A 67 5.82 2.54 -10.38
N THR A 68 6.12 3.77 -9.94
CA THR A 68 7.25 4.04 -9.02
C THR A 68 7.05 3.30 -7.69
N LEU A 69 5.86 3.40 -7.10
CA LEU A 69 5.53 2.75 -5.83
C LEU A 69 5.67 1.23 -5.91
N LEU A 70 5.09 0.61 -6.95
CA LEU A 70 5.15 -0.83 -7.17
C LEU A 70 6.59 -1.31 -7.45
N SER A 71 7.37 -0.53 -8.20
CA SER A 71 8.78 -0.84 -8.47
C SER A 71 9.59 -0.84 -7.16
N ASN A 72 9.43 0.20 -6.33
CA ASN A 72 10.10 0.31 -5.04
C ASN A 72 9.72 -0.85 -4.10
N LEU A 73 8.44 -1.23 -4.06
CA LEU A 73 7.97 -2.38 -3.27
C LEU A 73 8.59 -3.70 -3.78
N HIS A 74 8.65 -3.88 -5.10
CA HIS A 74 9.22 -5.08 -5.69
C HIS A 74 10.73 -5.21 -5.41
N GLU A 75 11.47 -4.12 -5.55
CA GLU A 75 12.90 -4.07 -5.20
C GLU A 75 13.10 -4.35 -3.70
N SER A 76 12.30 -3.74 -2.83
CA SER A 76 12.37 -3.94 -1.38
C SER A 76 12.12 -5.39 -0.97
N TRP A 77 11.11 -6.05 -1.56
CA TRP A 77 10.73 -7.44 -1.23
C TRP A 77 11.68 -8.48 -1.83
N SER A 78 12.31 -8.17 -2.97
CA SER A 78 13.29 -9.04 -3.61
C SER A 78 14.71 -8.86 -3.06
N GLY A 79 14.97 -7.75 -2.37
CA GLY A 79 16.23 -7.44 -1.71
C GLY A 79 16.44 -8.17 -0.38
N ILE A 80 17.33 -7.62 0.44
CA ILE A 80 17.64 -8.15 1.79
C ILE A 80 16.83 -7.45 2.89
N GLY A 81 15.81 -6.67 2.52
CA GLY A 81 14.86 -6.03 3.44
C GLY A 81 15.37 -4.77 4.15
N LEU A 82 16.48 -4.16 3.70
CA LEU A 82 17.02 -2.93 4.28
C LEU A 82 16.57 -1.65 3.56
N ASP A 83 16.00 -1.79 2.36
CA ASP A 83 15.67 -0.67 1.47
C ASP A 83 14.17 -0.34 1.47
N PHE A 84 13.38 -1.04 2.30
CA PHE A 84 11.94 -0.78 2.41
C PHE A 84 11.69 0.55 3.13
N GLU A 85 11.10 1.48 2.41
CA GLU A 85 10.76 2.80 2.91
C GLU A 85 9.23 2.98 2.90
N MET A 86 8.67 3.39 4.04
CA MET A 86 7.23 3.61 4.17
C MET A 86 6.83 4.96 3.57
N LEU A 87 5.72 4.97 2.84
CA LEU A 87 5.10 6.15 2.26
C LEU A 87 4.29 6.86 3.35
N LEU A 88 4.96 7.62 4.20
CA LEU A 88 4.37 8.36 5.32
C LEU A 88 4.49 9.87 5.12
N PRO A 89 3.70 10.68 5.86
CA PRO A 89 3.90 12.12 5.91
C PRO A 89 5.31 12.48 6.37
N GLU A 90 5.78 13.65 5.95
CA GLU A 90 7.12 14.15 6.24
C GLU A 90 7.37 14.38 7.74
N ASP A 91 8.65 14.42 8.12
CA ASP A 91 9.06 14.54 9.52
C ASP A 91 8.71 15.89 10.17
N ASP A 92 8.39 16.91 9.37
CA ASP A 92 7.94 18.22 9.83
C ASP A 92 6.42 18.32 10.05
N GLU A 93 5.65 17.30 9.64
CA GLU A 93 4.22 17.16 9.98
C GLU A 93 4.01 16.78 11.46
N LEU A 94 2.78 16.96 11.93
CA LEU A 94 2.45 16.68 13.33
C LEU A 94 2.67 15.20 13.67
N ILE A 95 3.19 14.93 14.86
CA ILE A 95 3.47 13.55 15.30
C ILE A 95 2.19 12.72 15.34
N GLU A 96 1.05 13.33 15.67
CA GLU A 96 -0.25 12.68 15.63
C GLU A 96 -0.63 12.25 14.21
N GLU A 97 -0.44 13.11 13.22
CA GLU A 97 -0.76 12.81 11.81
C GLU A 97 0.12 11.68 11.25
N ARG A 98 1.40 11.68 11.61
CA ARG A 98 2.34 10.62 11.22
C ARG A 98 2.01 9.29 11.89
N ALA A 99 1.60 9.31 13.16
CA ALA A 99 1.18 8.12 13.90
C ALA A 99 -0.13 7.54 13.32
N ASP A 100 -1.09 8.39 12.99
CA ASP A 100 -2.35 8.01 12.36
C ASP A 100 -2.10 7.41 10.97
N ALA A 101 -1.23 8.03 10.16
CA ALA A 101 -0.86 7.52 8.84
C ALA A 101 -0.16 6.15 8.91
N LEU A 102 0.71 5.94 9.91
CA LEU A 102 1.33 4.64 10.15
C LEU A 102 0.31 3.58 10.58
N GLY A 103 -0.64 3.94 11.44
CA GLY A 103 -1.75 3.05 11.82
C GLY A 103 -2.58 2.64 10.60
N ALA A 104 -2.98 3.61 9.78
CA ALA A 104 -3.72 3.40 8.55
C ALA A 104 -2.95 2.53 7.54
N TRP A 105 -1.63 2.76 7.41
CA TRP A 105 -0.76 1.91 6.59
C TRP A 105 -0.83 0.43 7.03
N CYS A 106 -0.78 0.18 8.34
CA CYS A 106 -0.83 -1.18 8.89
C CYS A 106 -2.20 -1.83 8.64
N GLU A 107 -3.28 -1.09 8.80
CA GLU A 107 -4.64 -1.56 8.51
C GLU A 107 -4.80 -1.92 7.04
N ALA A 108 -4.34 -1.06 6.14
CA ALA A 108 -4.38 -1.30 4.70
C ALA A 108 -3.48 -2.49 4.29
N PHE A 109 -2.32 -2.66 4.91
CA PHE A 109 -1.47 -3.84 4.70
C PHE A 109 -2.20 -5.14 5.04
N LEU A 110 -2.86 -5.18 6.20
CA LEU A 110 -3.64 -6.35 6.60
C LEU A 110 -4.84 -6.58 5.67
N ALA A 111 -5.49 -5.52 5.21
CA ALA A 111 -6.56 -5.60 4.21
C ALA A 111 -6.05 -6.21 2.91
N GLY A 112 -4.94 -5.69 2.35
CA GLY A 112 -4.33 -6.19 1.12
C GLY A 112 -3.91 -7.66 1.24
N LEU A 113 -3.27 -8.03 2.35
CA LEU A 113 -2.88 -9.41 2.63
C LEU A 113 -4.10 -10.34 2.73
N GLY A 114 -5.18 -9.89 3.36
CA GLY A 114 -6.44 -10.63 3.44
C GLY A 114 -7.13 -10.79 2.08
N LEU A 115 -7.12 -9.75 1.24
CA LEU A 115 -7.74 -9.74 -0.09
C LEU A 115 -7.02 -10.67 -1.08
N SER A 116 -5.75 -10.98 -0.86
CA SER A 116 -4.99 -11.94 -1.67
C SER A 116 -5.58 -13.36 -1.68
N GLY A 117 -6.37 -13.71 -0.65
CA GLY A 117 -6.93 -15.06 -0.50
C GLY A 117 -5.93 -16.13 -0.05
N GLU A 118 -4.64 -15.79 0.09
CA GLU A 118 -3.59 -16.73 0.50
C GLU A 118 -3.65 -17.07 1.99
N LEU A 119 -4.28 -16.22 2.81
CA LEU A 119 -4.63 -16.49 4.21
C LEU A 119 -5.94 -17.30 4.31
N SER A 120 -6.00 -18.45 3.62
CA SER A 120 -7.14 -19.36 3.77
C SER A 120 -7.01 -20.21 5.05
N LYS A 121 -8.14 -20.67 5.60
CA LYS A 121 -8.20 -21.45 6.86
C LYS A 121 -7.34 -22.71 6.86
N ASP A 122 -6.98 -23.24 5.70
CA ASP A 122 -6.24 -24.48 5.54
C ASP A 122 -4.71 -24.29 5.44
N LYS A 123 -4.24 -23.04 5.27
CA LYS A 123 -2.81 -22.74 5.19
C LYS A 123 -2.24 -22.56 6.60
N LYS A 124 -1.41 -23.51 7.04
CA LYS A 124 -0.73 -23.43 8.34
C LYS A 124 0.37 -22.37 8.29
N LEU A 125 0.09 -21.20 8.86
CA LEU A 125 1.08 -20.17 9.15
C LEU A 125 2.04 -20.64 10.26
N SER A 126 3.28 -20.17 10.22
CA SER A 126 4.22 -20.37 11.33
C SER A 126 3.72 -19.68 12.61
N ALA A 127 4.35 -19.97 13.75
CA ALA A 127 4.04 -19.26 14.99
C ALA A 127 4.38 -17.76 14.86
N ASP A 128 5.54 -17.45 14.29
CA ASP A 128 6.03 -16.08 14.16
C ASP A 128 5.10 -15.23 13.28
N VAL A 129 4.64 -15.77 12.15
CA VAL A 129 3.71 -15.05 11.25
C VAL A 129 2.36 -14.79 11.95
N ARG A 130 1.87 -15.73 12.78
CA ARG A 130 0.63 -15.54 13.54
C ARG A 130 0.75 -14.57 14.71
N GLN A 131 1.96 -14.27 15.15
CA GLN A 131 2.21 -13.28 16.20
C GLN A 131 2.42 -11.88 15.61
N ALA A 132 2.95 -11.81 14.38
CA ALA A 132 3.14 -10.56 13.66
C ALA A 132 1.84 -9.99 13.07
N LEU A 133 0.86 -10.85 12.75
CA LEU A 133 -0.51 -10.50 12.35
C LEU A 133 -1.43 -10.39 13.57
#